data_AF-L8M2U1-F1
#
_entry.id   AF-L8M2U1-F1
#
_cell.length_a   1.000
_cell.length_b   1.000
_cell.length_c   1.000
_cell.angle_alpha   90.00
_cell.angle_beta   90.00
_cell.angle_gamma   90.00
#
_symmetry.space_group_name_H-M   'P 1'
#
loop_
_entity.id
_entity.type
_entity.pdbx_description
1 polymer ?
#
loop_
_entity_poly.entity_id
_entity_poly.type
_entity_poly.pdbx_seq_one_letter_code
_entity_poly.pdbx_strand_id
1 'polypeptide(L)'
;MNNLIKSRWNPFLPTAKDLARTEELASKNVVTAGALSFVFFPAGLIYLNRGINGLKILGYICAVSFLLGFIVKTKEKSHDLVAYIGLGLFTTEQIITVKRAQNRLQGKSTWTADTFKTNDKYEQLKELKRKHENNEISTEEFQIEKQKLLDSI
;
A
#
# COMPACT_ATOMS: atom_id res chain seq x y z
N MET A 1 -34.37 21.06 -19.58
CA MET A 1 -34.40 19.65 -19.13
C MET A 1 -33.25 18.94 -19.83
N ASN A 2 -32.13 18.70 -19.14
CA ASN A 2 -31.09 17.81 -19.65
C ASN A 2 -30.72 16.83 -18.55
N ASN A 3 -30.84 15.57 -18.93
CA ASN A 3 -30.97 14.42 -18.06
C ASN A 3 -29.79 14.30 -17.10
N LEU A 4 -30.13 14.28 -15.82
CA LEU A 4 -29.35 13.65 -14.76
C LEU A 4 -29.07 12.21 -15.21
N ILE A 5 -27.94 11.98 -15.88
CA ILE A 5 -27.28 10.69 -15.84
C ILE A 5 -27.01 10.49 -14.36
N LYS A 6 -27.90 9.78 -13.66
CA LYS A 6 -27.63 9.20 -12.35
C LYS A 6 -26.32 8.45 -12.53
N SER A 7 -25.22 9.10 -12.14
CA SER A 7 -23.88 8.55 -12.15
C SER A 7 -23.98 7.20 -11.45
N ARG A 8 -23.98 6.12 -12.24
CA ARG A 8 -24.00 4.75 -11.73
C ARG A 8 -22.79 4.67 -10.81
N TRP A 9 -23.03 4.45 -9.51
CA TRP A 9 -21.96 4.43 -8.52
C TRP A 9 -20.85 3.50 -9.01
N ASN A 10 -19.64 4.06 -9.17
CA ASN A 10 -18.49 3.34 -9.67
C ASN A 10 -17.44 3.29 -8.55
N PRO A 11 -17.16 2.11 -7.97
CA PRO A 11 -16.17 1.98 -6.90
C PRO A 11 -14.73 2.26 -7.34
N PHE A 12 -14.48 2.29 -8.65
CA PHE A 12 -13.14 2.52 -9.22
C PHE A 12 -12.85 3.99 -9.49
N LEU A 13 -13.86 4.87 -9.43
CA LEU A 13 -13.66 6.31 -9.56
C LEU A 13 -13.55 6.94 -8.17
N PRO A 14 -12.49 7.72 -7.90
CA PRO A 14 -12.36 8.42 -6.64
C PRO A 14 -13.51 9.41 -6.47
N THR A 15 -14.12 9.42 -5.28
CA THR A 15 -15.18 10.37 -4.94
C THR A 15 -14.57 11.76 -4.77
N ALA A 16 -15.38 12.83 -4.89
CA ALA A 16 -14.94 14.20 -4.59
C ALA A 16 -14.30 14.33 -3.19
N LYS A 17 -14.82 13.58 -2.20
CA LYS A 17 -14.24 13.49 -0.86
C LYS A 17 -12.83 12.85 -0.84
N ASP A 18 -12.60 11.85 -1.69
CA ASP A 18 -11.31 11.15 -1.77
C ASP A 18 -10.25 12.02 -2.46
N LEU A 19 -10.67 12.81 -3.46
CA LEU A 19 -9.82 13.81 -4.11
C LEU A 19 -9.39 14.90 -3.14
N ALA A 20 -10.36 15.54 -2.45
CA ALA A 20 -10.08 16.58 -1.46
C ALA A 20 -9.15 16.09 -0.34
N ARG A 21 -9.36 14.85 0.13
CA ARG A 21 -8.48 14.23 1.13
C ARG A 21 -7.07 13.96 0.58
N THR A 22 -6.96 13.57 -0.68
CA THR A 22 -5.66 13.33 -1.33
C THR A 22 -4.89 14.64 -1.48
N GLU A 23 -5.56 15.72 -1.87
CA GLU A 23 -4.98 17.07 -1.94
C GLU A 23 -4.51 17.56 -0.58
N GLU A 24 -5.36 17.44 0.45
CA GLU A 24 -5.04 17.81 1.81
C GLU A 24 -3.80 17.05 2.32
N LEU A 25 -3.76 15.73 2.14
CA LEU A 25 -2.63 14.90 2.57
C LEU A 25 -1.35 15.19 1.79
N ALA A 26 -1.46 15.44 0.49
CA ALA A 26 -0.30 15.71 -0.36
C ALA A 26 0.37 17.05 -0.02
N SER A 27 -0.41 18.03 0.45
CA SER A 27 0.09 19.33 0.91
C SER A 27 0.90 19.26 2.22
N LYS A 28 0.85 18.13 2.96
CA LYS A 28 1.57 17.97 4.22
C LYS A 28 3.04 17.62 3.98
N ASN A 29 3.89 18.02 4.93
CA ASN A 29 5.30 17.67 4.90
C ASN A 29 5.52 16.25 5.44
N VAL A 30 6.19 15.41 4.66
CA VAL A 30 6.49 14.01 5.00
C VAL A 30 7.34 13.89 6.27
N VAL A 31 8.35 14.76 6.42
CA VAL A 31 9.26 14.76 7.58
C VAL A 31 8.50 15.16 8.84
N THR A 32 7.66 16.20 8.73
CA THR A 32 6.81 16.65 9.84
C THR A 32 5.81 15.59 10.26
N ALA A 33 5.17 14.90 9.29
CA ALA A 33 4.28 13.77 9.58
C ALA A 33 5.02 12.63 10.32
N GLY A 34 6.22 12.27 9.85
CA GLY A 34 7.05 11.26 10.50
C GLY A 34 7.46 11.65 11.92
N ALA A 35 7.99 12.87 12.10
CA ALA A 35 8.45 13.36 13.39
C ALA A 35 7.30 13.45 14.41
N LEU A 36 6.15 14.01 14.02
CA LEU A 36 4.97 14.08 14.88
C LEU A 36 4.46 12.69 15.25
N SER A 37 4.36 11.77 14.30
CA SER A 37 3.86 10.42 14.56
C SER A 37 4.80 9.58 15.43
N PHE A 38 6.10 9.81 15.34
CA PHE A 38 7.10 9.11 16.15
C PHE A 38 7.20 9.68 17.57
N VAL A 39 7.32 11.01 17.70
CA VAL A 39 7.49 11.66 19.01
C VAL A 39 6.19 11.70 19.80
N PHE A 40 5.07 11.99 19.12
CA PHE A 40 3.77 12.09 19.77
C PHE A 40 2.67 11.63 18.82
N PHE A 41 2.51 10.31 18.73
CA PHE A 41 1.58 9.62 17.83
C PHE A 41 0.20 10.30 17.67
N PRO A 42 -0.48 10.77 18.75
CA PRO A 42 -1.75 11.48 18.62
C PRO A 42 -1.67 12.78 17.79
N ALA A 43 -0.60 13.57 17.92
CA ALA A 43 -0.44 14.78 17.12
C ALA A 43 -0.16 14.47 15.65
N GLY A 44 0.51 13.35 15.33
CA GLY A 44 0.61 12.88 13.95
C GLY A 44 -0.74 12.54 13.33
N LEU A 45 -1.65 11.92 14.09
CA LEU A 45 -3.01 11.62 13.63
C LEU A 45 -3.87 12.89 13.42
N ILE A 46 -3.71 13.89 14.28
CA ILE A 46 -4.37 15.19 14.15
C ILE A 46 -3.82 15.94 12.92
N TYR A 47 -2.50 15.98 12.77
CA TYR A 47 -1.82 16.64 11.66
C TYR A 47 -2.24 16.09 10.29
N LEU A 48 -2.47 14.77 10.21
CA LEU A 48 -2.92 14.09 9.00
C LEU A 48 -4.44 14.03 8.84
N ASN A 49 -5.19 14.75 9.68
CA ASN A 49 -6.65 14.79 9.66
C ASN A 49 -7.27 13.38 9.68
N ARG A 50 -6.59 12.44 10.37
CA ARG A 50 -7.02 11.05 10.58
C ARG A 50 -7.73 10.88 11.93
N GLY A 51 -7.55 11.83 12.83
CA GLY A 51 -8.16 11.90 14.16
C GLY A 51 -9.50 12.67 14.26
N ILE A 52 -10.26 12.84 13.17
CA ILE A 52 -11.44 13.74 13.13
C ILE A 52 -12.51 13.39 14.21
N ASN A 53 -12.58 12.14 14.66
CA ASN A 53 -13.43 11.78 15.79
C ASN A 53 -12.59 11.68 17.07
N GLY A 54 -12.89 12.51 18.06
CA GLY A 54 -12.26 12.44 19.39
C GLY A 54 -12.35 11.04 20.02
N LEU A 55 -13.43 10.29 19.75
CA LEU A 55 -13.58 8.89 20.17
C LEU A 55 -12.56 7.95 19.51
N LYS A 56 -12.19 8.19 18.24
CA LYS A 56 -11.16 7.42 17.55
C LYS A 56 -9.77 7.74 18.10
N ILE A 57 -9.49 9.01 18.39
CA ILE A 57 -8.25 9.43 19.06
C ILE A 57 -8.16 8.75 20.43
N LEU A 58 -9.24 8.76 21.21
CA LEU A 58 -9.30 8.09 22.51
C LEU A 58 -9.02 6.58 22.36
N GLY A 59 -9.63 5.93 21.36
CA GLY A 59 -9.36 4.52 21.05
C GLY A 59 -7.91 4.23 20.68
N TYR A 60 -7.27 5.09 19.87
CA TYR A 60 -5.85 4.97 19.54
C TYR A 60 -4.96 5.19 20.76
N ILE A 61 -5.28 6.16 21.62
CA ILE A 61 -4.55 6.41 22.87
C ILE A 61 -4.71 5.21 23.80
N CYS A 62 -5.92 4.65 23.97
CA CYS A 62 -6.13 3.45 24.76
C CYS A 62 -5.38 2.25 24.20
N ALA A 63 -5.36 2.03 22.88
CA ALA A 63 -4.63 0.94 22.25
C ALA A 63 -3.10 1.08 22.44
N VAL A 64 -2.57 2.28 22.23
CA VAL A 64 -1.14 2.57 22.44
C VAL A 64 -0.77 2.43 23.91
N SER A 65 -1.57 2.98 24.83
CA SER A 65 -1.36 2.84 26.27
C SER A 65 -1.48 1.39 26.75
N PHE A 66 -2.36 0.59 26.16
CA PHE A 66 -2.48 -0.84 26.46
C PHE A 66 -1.25 -1.60 25.97
N LEU A 67 -0.80 -1.35 24.73
CA LEU A 67 0.45 -1.91 24.20
C LEU A 67 1.64 -1.55 25.10
N LEU A 68 1.79 -0.27 25.46
CA LEU A 68 2.84 0.22 26.36
C LEU A 68 2.70 -0.34 27.79
N GLY A 69 1.48 -0.52 28.30
CA GLY A 69 1.23 -1.11 29.61
C GLY A 69 1.58 -2.60 29.70
N PHE A 70 1.40 -3.36 28.62
CA PHE A 70 1.92 -4.73 28.50
C PHE A 70 3.45 -4.76 28.44
N ILE A 71 4.07 -3.77 27.79
CA ILE A 71 5.52 -3.63 27.70
C ILE A 71 6.15 -3.37 29.09
N VAL A 72 5.58 -2.49 29.92
CA VAL A 72 6.18 -2.11 31.22
C VAL A 72 6.13 -3.22 32.29
N LYS A 73 5.20 -4.19 32.18
CA LYS A 73 5.07 -5.27 33.19
C LYS A 73 6.06 -6.42 33.05
N THR A 74 6.86 -6.46 31.99
CA THR A 74 7.83 -7.54 31.76
C THR A 74 9.25 -6.98 31.84
N LYS A 75 10.02 -7.46 32.82
CA LYS A 75 11.33 -6.92 33.22
C LYS A 75 12.47 -7.32 32.25
N GLU A 76 12.14 -7.69 31.02
CA GLU A 76 13.07 -8.27 30.05
C GLU A 76 13.36 -7.30 28.90
N LYS A 77 14.67 -7.07 28.64
CA LYS A 77 15.22 -6.13 27.65
C LYS A 77 14.74 -6.36 26.20
N SER A 78 14.07 -7.47 25.92
CA SER A 78 13.54 -7.84 24.61
C SER A 78 12.30 -7.02 24.19
N HIS A 79 11.54 -6.48 25.15
CA HIS A 79 10.27 -5.79 24.87
C HIS A 79 10.42 -4.33 24.44
N ASP A 80 11.48 -3.62 24.83
CA ASP A 80 11.77 -2.25 24.36
C ASP A 80 11.97 -2.23 22.85
N LEU A 81 12.67 -3.23 22.30
CA LEU A 81 12.92 -3.37 20.86
C LEU A 81 11.60 -3.52 20.08
N VAL A 82 10.66 -4.31 20.59
CA VAL A 82 9.34 -4.52 19.97
C VAL A 82 8.51 -3.23 19.97
N ALA A 83 8.59 -2.44 21.04
CA ALA A 83 7.91 -1.15 21.14
C ALA A 83 8.44 -0.15 20.09
N TYR A 84 9.76 -0.03 19.94
CA TYR A 84 10.38 0.84 18.94
C TYR A 84 10.12 0.34 17.51
N ILE A 85 10.10 -0.97 17.28
CA ILE A 85 9.72 -1.56 15.98
C ILE A 85 8.27 -1.22 15.65
N GLY A 86 7.35 -1.39 16.60
CA GLY A 86 5.94 -1.04 16.42
C GLY A 86 5.73 0.43 16.11
N LEU A 87 6.38 1.32 16.86
CA LEU A 87 6.33 2.77 16.64
C LEU A 87 6.94 3.16 15.27
N GLY A 88 8.03 2.49 14.88
CA GLY A 88 8.65 2.63 13.57
C GLY A 88 7.70 2.25 12.44
N LEU A 89 7.01 1.11 12.55
CA LEU A 89 5.99 0.66 11.58
C LEU A 89 4.81 1.63 11.49
N PHE A 90 4.33 2.16 12.61
CA PHE A 90 3.27 3.16 12.58
C PHE A 90 3.72 4.46 11.92
N THR A 91 4.97 4.89 12.15
CA THR A 91 5.52 6.11 11.57
C THR A 91 5.72 5.97 10.05
N THR A 92 6.21 4.82 9.59
CA THR A 92 6.40 4.55 8.16
C THR A 92 5.06 4.55 7.42
N GLU A 93 3.99 4.01 8.00
CA GLU A 93 2.63 4.08 7.43
C GLU A 93 2.13 5.51 7.21
N GLN A 94 2.41 6.41 8.15
CA GLN A 94 2.05 7.83 8.01
C GLN A 94 2.88 8.52 6.92
N ILE A 95 4.19 8.24 6.85
CA ILE A 95 5.10 8.73 5.80
C ILE A 95 4.69 8.22 4.41
N ILE A 96 4.41 6.92 4.28
CA ILE A 96 3.99 6.27 3.03
C ILE A 96 2.67 6.86 2.57
N THR A 97 1.75 7.15 3.49
CA THR A 97 0.47 7.80 3.16
C THR A 97 0.70 9.15 2.48
N VAL A 98 1.50 10.03 3.07
CA VAL A 98 1.76 11.37 2.52
C VAL A 98 2.44 11.26 1.17
N LYS A 99 3.47 10.41 1.04
CA LYS A 99 4.14 10.16 -0.24
C LYS A 99 3.20 9.59 -1.31
N ARG A 100 2.32 8.65 -0.96
CA ARG A 100 1.30 8.11 -1.89
C ARG A 100 0.33 9.19 -2.34
N ALA A 101 -0.09 10.09 -1.45
CA ALA A 101 -0.94 11.22 -1.80
C ALA A 101 -0.24 12.19 -2.77
N GLN A 102 1.03 12.52 -2.51
CA GLN A 102 1.86 13.34 -3.39
C GLN A 102 2.04 12.69 -4.77
N ASN A 103 2.32 11.38 -4.81
CA ASN A 103 2.47 10.65 -6.06
C ASN A 103 1.17 10.63 -6.89
N ARG A 104 0.01 10.50 -6.25
CA ARG A 104 -1.30 10.57 -6.93
C ARG A 104 -1.55 11.93 -7.60
N LEU A 105 -1.19 13.04 -6.95
CA LEU A 105 -1.31 14.38 -7.55
C LEU A 105 -0.33 14.62 -8.70
N GLN A 106 0.87 14.02 -8.63
CA GLN A 106 1.86 14.10 -9.69
C GLN A 106 1.53 13.21 -10.91
N GLY A 107 0.34 12.58 -10.95
CA GLY A 107 -0.01 11.62 -11.99
C GLY A 107 0.83 10.33 -11.95
N LYS A 108 1.72 10.17 -10.97
CA LYS A 108 2.44 8.94 -10.68
C LYS A 108 1.49 8.01 -9.94
N SER A 109 0.54 7.46 -10.69
CA SER A 109 -0.36 6.45 -10.16
C SER A 109 0.49 5.37 -9.49
N THR A 110 0.31 5.15 -8.19
CA THR A 110 0.67 3.89 -7.53
C THR A 110 -0.34 2.82 -7.97
N TRP A 111 -0.62 2.75 -9.27
CA TRP A 111 -1.04 1.51 -9.85
C TRP A 111 0.24 0.70 -9.93
N THR A 112 0.30 -0.33 -9.11
CA THR A 112 0.99 -1.58 -9.44
C THR A 112 0.39 -2.19 -10.72
N ALA A 113 0.21 -1.40 -11.79
CA ALA A 113 0.07 -1.92 -13.15
C ALA A 113 1.43 -2.44 -13.61
N ASP A 114 2.53 -1.83 -13.15
CA ASP A 114 3.88 -2.31 -13.47
C ASP A 114 4.29 -3.59 -12.73
N THR A 115 3.58 -3.99 -11.67
CA THR A 115 3.79 -5.30 -11.01
C THR A 115 2.90 -6.40 -11.58
N PHE A 116 1.94 -6.05 -12.44
CA PHE A 116 1.38 -6.94 -13.45
C PHE A 116 2.04 -6.68 -14.81
N LYS A 117 3.36 -6.40 -14.84
CA LYS A 117 4.15 -7.05 -15.87
C LYS A 117 3.96 -8.54 -15.63
N THR A 118 2.98 -9.12 -16.32
CA THR A 118 3.01 -10.53 -16.70
C THR A 118 4.48 -10.82 -16.95
N ASN A 119 5.09 -11.63 -16.06
CA ASN A 119 6.48 -12.00 -16.18
C ASN A 119 6.63 -12.40 -17.65
N ASP A 120 7.49 -11.72 -18.42
CA ASP A 120 7.57 -11.88 -19.89
C ASP A 120 7.67 -13.38 -20.27
N LYS A 121 8.26 -14.16 -19.35
CA LYS A 121 8.30 -15.64 -19.36
C LYS A 121 6.94 -16.36 -19.34
N TYR A 122 5.92 -15.88 -18.63
CA TYR A 122 4.57 -16.46 -18.64
C TYR A 122 3.85 -16.25 -19.97
N GLU A 123 4.03 -15.09 -20.61
CA GLU A 123 3.54 -14.85 -21.97
C GLU A 123 4.26 -15.78 -22.96
N GLN A 124 5.59 -15.91 -22.84
CA GLN A 124 6.40 -16.82 -23.66
C GLN A 124 6.01 -18.29 -23.49
N LEU A 125 5.75 -18.77 -22.25
CA LEU A 125 5.27 -20.13 -21.98
C LEU A 125 3.86 -20.37 -22.55
N LYS A 126 2.99 -19.36 -22.52
CA LYS A 126 1.65 -19.43 -23.08
C LYS A 126 1.69 -19.49 -24.61
N GLU A 127 2.58 -18.73 -25.25
CA GLU A 127 2.79 -18.79 -26.69
C GLU A 127 3.37 -20.14 -27.13
N LEU A 128 4.34 -20.67 -26.39
CA LEU A 128 4.92 -22.00 -26.60
C LEU A 128 3.87 -23.12 -26.53
N LYS A 129 2.98 -23.07 -25.52
CA LYS A 129 1.87 -24.03 -25.41
C LYS A 129 0.92 -23.94 -26.60
N ARG A 130 0.62 -22.72 -27.07
CA ARG A 130 -0.24 -22.50 -28.23
C ARG A 130 0.37 -23.05 -29.52
N LYS A 131 1.69 -22.88 -29.73
CA LYS A 131 2.40 -23.44 -30.89
C LYS A 131 2.39 -24.97 -30.89
N HIS A 132 2.54 -25.58 -29.71
CA HIS A 132 2.43 -27.05 -29.56
C HIS A 132 1.01 -27.55 -29.85
N GLU A 133 -0.01 -26.87 -29.32
CA GLU A 133 -1.43 -27.22 -29.56
C GLU A 133 -1.83 -27.07 -31.04
N ASN A 134 -1.20 -26.14 -31.77
CA ASN A 134 -1.37 -25.94 -33.21
C ASN A 134 -0.54 -26.91 -34.09
N ASN A 135 0.21 -27.85 -33.48
CA ASN A 135 1.18 -28.74 -34.15
C ASN A 135 2.28 -27.98 -34.93
N GLU A 136 2.58 -26.74 -34.57
CA GLU A 136 3.65 -25.94 -35.20
C GLU A 136 5.05 -26.35 -34.70
N ILE A 137 5.13 -26.98 -33.52
CA ILE A 137 6.37 -27.49 -32.92
C ILE A 137 6.17 -28.92 -32.44
N SER A 138 7.24 -29.72 -32.48
CA SER A 138 7.20 -31.09 -31.97
C SER A 138 7.16 -31.13 -30.44
N THR A 139 6.68 -32.24 -29.88
CA THR A 139 6.62 -32.45 -28.43
C THR A 139 8.01 -32.40 -27.77
N GLU A 140 9.06 -32.80 -28.50
CA GLU A 140 10.44 -32.79 -28.00
C GLU A 140 10.98 -31.36 -27.91
N GLU A 141 10.77 -30.55 -28.95
CA GLU A 141 11.16 -29.13 -28.96
C GLU A 141 10.43 -28.33 -27.88
N PHE A 142 9.14 -28.61 -27.66
CA PHE A 142 8.36 -27.98 -26.61
C PHE A 142 8.95 -28.23 -25.21
N GLN A 143 9.36 -29.47 -24.90
CA GLN A 143 9.93 -29.79 -23.59
C GLN A 143 11.29 -29.12 -23.38
N ILE A 144 12.14 -29.07 -24.41
CA ILE A 144 13.46 -28.43 -24.34
C ILE A 144 13.31 -26.92 -24.12
N GLU A 145 12.45 -26.24 -24.89
CA GLU A 145 12.26 -24.80 -24.76
C GLU A 145 11.59 -24.40 -23.45
N LYS A 146 10.61 -25.21 -23.01
CA LYS A 146 9.99 -25.04 -21.69
C LYS A 146 11.01 -25.17 -20.56
N GLN A 147 11.86 -26.19 -20.61
CA GLN A 147 12.88 -26.42 -19.59
C GLN A 147 13.92 -25.28 -19.57
N LYS A 148 14.36 -24.82 -20.75
CA LYS A 148 15.28 -23.68 -20.88
C LYS A 148 14.70 -22.37 -20.30
N LEU A 149 13.40 -22.13 -20.50
CA LEU A 149 12.72 -20.97 -19.90
C LEU A 149 12.62 -21.08 -18.37
N LEU A 150 12.40 -22.28 -17.85
CA LEU A 150 12.32 -22.55 -16.41
C LEU A 150 13.68 -22.51 -15.71
N ASP A 151 14.75 -22.98 -16.35
CA ASP A 151 16.11 -23.02 -15.78
C ASP A 151 16.84 -21.67 -15.84
N SER A 152 16.32 -20.70 -16.60
CA SER A 152 16.85 -19.32 -16.65
C SER A 152 16.50 -18.47 -15.41
N ILE A 153 16.19 -19.11 -14.29
CA ILE A 153 15.87 -18.53 -12.97
C ILE A 153 17.12 -18.60 -12.10
#